data_AF-A0A0X7A110-F1
#
_entry.id   AF-A0A0X7A110-F1
#
_cell.length_a   1.000
_cell.length_b   1.000
_cell.length_c   1.000
_cell.angle_alpha   90.00
_cell.angle_beta   90.00
_cell.angle_gamma   90.00
#
_symmetry.space_group_name_H-M   'P 1'
#
loop_
_entity.id
_entity.type
_entity.pdbx_description
1 polymer ?
#
loop_
_entity_poly.entity_id
_entity_poly.type
_entity_poly.pdbx_seq_one_letter_code
_entity_poly.pdbx_strand_id
1 'polypeptide(L)'
;MEETTKNQPSDPAPDAAMEKTPSPKRKRATTQVRNPERTRAAILEAARREVAAKGLAGARIDVVARRAGTNKRMIYHYFGDKDALYLAVLEDAYRHIRHTERRLDLARKAPSEGLRELALFTWHYFLDHPEFLSILATENLNKARYLRQSPTITAMHSNFISELEDVLRRGSDAGEFRDGLDPIDVF
;
A
#
# COMPACT_ATOMS: atom_id res chain seq x y z
N MET A 1 63.32 -40.43 72.22
CA MET A 1 64.59 -39.74 71.90
C MET A 1 64.40 -39.23 70.49
N GLU A 2 64.32 -37.95 70.15
CA GLU A 2 64.64 -36.65 70.76
C GLU A 2 63.70 -35.66 70.03
N GLU A 3 62.96 -34.83 70.74
CA GLU A 3 63.35 -33.46 71.13
C GLU A 3 62.71 -32.40 70.21
N THR A 4 61.82 -31.68 70.86
CA THR A 4 61.30 -30.34 70.62
C THR A 4 62.16 -29.40 69.77
N THR A 5 61.51 -28.68 68.85
CA THR A 5 61.68 -27.22 68.76
C THR A 5 60.36 -26.56 68.36
N LYS A 6 59.93 -25.62 69.22
CA LYS A 6 58.75 -24.78 69.10
C LYS A 6 59.25 -23.37 68.76
N ASN A 7 58.80 -22.78 67.64
CA ASN A 7 58.42 -21.36 67.62
C ASN A 7 57.56 -21.01 66.38
N GLN A 8 56.41 -20.42 66.66
CA GLN A 8 55.36 -19.89 65.77
C GLN A 8 55.56 -18.37 65.58
N PRO A 9 54.68 -17.59 64.92
CA PRO A 9 53.69 -17.88 63.86
C PRO A 9 53.70 -16.83 62.72
N SER A 10 53.04 -17.09 61.58
CA SER A 10 52.35 -16.01 60.84
C SER A 10 51.38 -16.58 59.80
N ASP A 11 50.10 -16.59 60.14
CA ASP A 11 49.01 -16.44 59.17
C ASP A 11 48.69 -14.93 59.06
N PRO A 12 48.30 -14.44 57.87
CA PRO A 12 46.86 -14.41 57.62
C PRO A 12 46.47 -14.78 56.19
N ALA A 13 45.35 -15.51 56.06
CA ALA A 13 44.47 -15.36 54.90
C ALA A 13 43.77 -13.98 54.95
N PRO A 14 43.37 -13.41 53.81
CA PRO A 14 42.04 -13.81 53.33
C PRO A 14 41.94 -14.02 51.82
N ASP A 15 41.05 -14.95 51.52
CA ASP A 15 40.31 -15.21 50.29
C ASP A 15 39.80 -13.92 49.62
N ALA A 16 40.09 -13.72 48.33
CA ALA A 16 39.30 -12.83 47.46
C ALA A 16 39.59 -13.05 45.95
N ALA A 17 38.63 -13.73 45.32
CA ALA A 17 38.00 -13.37 44.05
C ALA A 17 38.80 -13.46 42.74
N MET A 18 38.45 -14.50 41.97
CA MET A 18 38.55 -14.58 40.51
C MET A 18 37.98 -13.31 39.84
N GLU A 19 38.83 -12.55 39.14
CA GLU A 19 38.41 -11.49 38.23
C GLU A 19 37.68 -12.09 37.01
N LYS A 20 36.37 -11.85 36.95
CA LYS A 20 35.54 -12.10 35.76
C LYS A 20 35.76 -10.98 34.76
N THR A 21 36.41 -11.28 33.65
CA THR A 21 36.53 -10.38 32.50
C THR A 21 35.14 -10.03 31.95
N PRO A 22 34.81 -8.74 31.73
CA PRO A 22 33.45 -8.36 31.33
C PRO A 22 33.21 -8.66 29.85
N SER A 23 32.17 -9.45 29.58
CA SER A 23 31.65 -9.73 28.23
C SER A 23 31.26 -8.44 27.48
N PRO A 24 31.47 -8.36 26.16
CA PRO A 24 31.21 -7.14 25.40
C PRO A 24 29.71 -6.86 25.36
N LYS A 25 29.35 -5.65 25.79
CA LYS A 25 27.97 -5.14 25.79
C LYS A 25 27.39 -5.19 24.38
N ARG A 26 26.40 -6.06 24.18
CA ARG A 26 25.55 -6.14 23.00
C ARG A 26 24.96 -4.75 22.75
N LYS A 27 25.40 -4.07 21.69
CA LYS A 27 24.89 -2.75 21.29
C LYS A 27 23.37 -2.86 21.21
N ARG A 28 22.67 -2.14 22.10
CA ARG A 28 21.21 -2.02 22.06
C ARG A 28 20.86 -1.58 20.65
N ALA A 29 20.17 -2.44 19.91
CA ALA A 29 19.57 -2.09 18.64
C ALA A 29 18.71 -0.85 18.91
N THR A 30 19.14 0.28 18.38
CA THR A 30 18.36 1.51 18.39
C THR A 30 17.02 1.16 17.78
N THR A 31 15.95 1.22 18.57
CA THR A 31 14.58 1.14 18.09
C THR A 31 14.40 2.28 17.11
N GLN A 32 14.74 2.03 15.85
CA GLN A 32 14.52 2.94 14.74
C GLN A 32 13.02 3.21 14.78
N VAL A 33 12.66 4.45 15.11
CA VAL A 33 11.27 4.90 15.13
C VAL A 33 10.74 4.66 13.72
N ARG A 34 10.06 3.52 13.54
CA ARG A 34 9.47 3.14 12.26
C ARG A 34 8.45 4.22 11.94
N ASN A 35 8.71 4.99 10.90
CA ASN A 35 7.77 5.98 10.40
C ASN A 35 6.46 5.24 10.04
N PRO A 36 5.34 5.51 10.74
CA PRO A 36 4.09 4.78 10.56
C PRO A 36 3.57 4.86 9.13
N GLU A 37 3.65 6.04 8.50
CA GLU A 37 3.21 6.27 7.13
C GLU A 37 4.02 5.46 6.12
N ARG A 38 5.35 5.41 6.30
CA ARG A 38 6.21 4.58 5.45
C ARG A 38 5.86 3.10 5.58
N THR A 39 5.52 2.63 6.78
CA THR A 39 5.14 1.23 7.00
C THR A 39 3.80 0.93 6.34
N ARG A 40 2.81 1.81 6.51
CA ARG A 40 1.49 1.68 5.88
C ARG A 40 1.60 1.64 4.35
N ALA A 41 2.38 2.56 3.77
CA ALA A 41 2.63 2.60 2.32
C ALA A 41 3.34 1.34 1.82
N ALA A 42 4.36 0.84 2.53
CA ALA A 42 5.07 -0.39 2.17
C ALA A 42 4.15 -1.62 2.18
N ILE A 43 3.23 -1.71 3.15
CA ILE A 43 2.23 -2.77 3.21
C ILE A 43 1.28 -2.69 2.02
N LEU A 44 0.77 -1.49 1.73
CA LEU A 44 -0.17 -1.27 0.63
C LEU A 44 0.45 -1.64 -0.73
N GLU A 45 1.69 -1.21 -0.97
CA GLU A 45 2.44 -1.54 -2.18
C GLU A 45 2.70 -3.06 -2.30
N ALA A 46 3.10 -3.70 -1.21
CA ALA A 46 3.31 -5.15 -1.19
C ALA A 46 2.00 -5.93 -1.45
N ALA A 47 0.87 -5.44 -0.91
CA ALA A 47 -0.44 -6.01 -1.12
C ALA A 47 -0.90 -5.84 -2.57
N ARG A 48 -0.75 -4.64 -3.14
CA ARG A 48 -1.05 -4.34 -4.54
C ARG A 48 -0.35 -5.31 -5.49
N ARG A 49 0.96 -5.51 -5.31
CA ARG A 49 1.74 -6.49 -6.11
C ARG A 49 1.26 -7.93 -5.94
N GLU A 50 0.92 -8.33 -4.71
CA GLU A 50 0.46 -9.70 -4.44
C GLU A 50 -0.91 -9.97 -5.06
N VAL A 51 -1.84 -9.02 -4.91
CA VAL A 51 -3.19 -9.09 -5.49
C VAL A 51 -3.12 -9.05 -7.01
N ALA A 52 -2.32 -8.17 -7.60
CA ALA A 52 -2.15 -8.13 -9.06
C ALA A 52 -1.61 -9.46 -9.61
N ALA A 53 -0.72 -10.13 -8.87
CA ALA A 53 -0.12 -11.39 -9.33
C ALA A 53 -0.98 -12.65 -9.07
N LYS A 54 -1.83 -12.64 -8.04
CA LYS A 54 -2.51 -13.84 -7.53
C LYS A 54 -4.02 -13.69 -7.32
N GLY A 55 -4.57 -12.51 -7.59
CA GLY A 55 -5.93 -12.14 -7.23
C GLY A 55 -6.17 -12.11 -5.72
N LEU A 56 -7.39 -11.72 -5.33
CA LEU A 56 -7.78 -11.64 -3.92
C LEU A 56 -7.71 -13.01 -3.24
N ALA A 57 -8.26 -14.06 -3.85
CA ALA A 57 -8.29 -15.40 -3.28
C ALA A 57 -6.88 -15.96 -3.06
N GLY A 58 -5.99 -15.79 -4.04
CA GLY A 58 -4.62 -16.29 -3.98
C GLY A 58 -3.67 -15.45 -3.13
N ALA A 59 -3.97 -14.16 -2.87
CA ALA A 59 -3.08 -13.28 -2.11
C ALA A 59 -2.87 -13.76 -0.66
N ARG A 60 -1.61 -13.84 -0.21
CA ARG A 60 -1.26 -14.31 1.13
C ARG A 60 -0.69 -13.20 2.00
N ILE A 61 -1.29 -12.96 3.17
CA ILE A 61 -0.82 -11.95 4.15
C ILE A 61 0.64 -12.21 4.60
N ASP A 62 1.07 -13.47 4.68
CA ASP A 62 2.47 -13.84 4.92
C ASP A 62 3.43 -13.24 3.89
N VAL A 63 3.06 -13.33 2.61
CA VAL A 63 3.88 -12.83 1.50
C VAL A 63 3.91 -11.31 1.52
N VAL A 64 2.77 -10.67 1.79
CA VAL A 64 2.68 -9.21 1.96
C VAL A 64 3.58 -8.74 3.10
N ALA A 65 3.51 -9.38 4.27
CA ALA A 65 4.32 -9.01 5.43
C ALA A 65 5.82 -9.09 5.13
N ARG A 66 6.26 -10.19 4.52
CA ARG A 66 7.65 -10.40 4.12
C ARG A 66 8.11 -9.34 3.10
N ARG A 67 7.30 -9.06 2.07
CA ARG A 67 7.63 -8.05 1.05
C ARG A 67 7.68 -6.63 1.62
N ALA A 68 6.79 -6.30 2.54
CA ALA A 68 6.74 -4.99 3.20
C ALA A 68 7.79 -4.83 4.32
N GLY A 69 8.60 -5.86 4.61
CA GLY A 69 9.58 -5.82 5.70
C GLY A 69 8.94 -5.67 7.08
N THR A 70 7.74 -6.22 7.28
CA THR A 70 6.94 -6.13 8.51
C THR A 70 6.39 -7.50 8.93
N ASN A 71 5.49 -7.54 9.91
CA ASN A 71 4.82 -8.76 10.36
C ASN A 71 3.29 -8.68 10.18
N LYS A 72 2.59 -9.81 10.26
CA LYS A 72 1.12 -9.87 10.11
C LYS A 72 0.38 -8.95 11.07
N ARG A 73 0.83 -8.89 12.32
CA ARG A 73 0.21 -8.07 13.36
C ARG A 73 0.19 -6.59 12.95
N MET A 74 1.25 -6.10 12.33
CA MET A 74 1.29 -4.73 11.80
C MET A 74 0.33 -4.53 10.63
N ILE A 75 0.18 -5.50 9.74
CA ILE A 75 -0.81 -5.40 8.64
C ILE A 75 -2.22 -5.26 9.20
N TYR A 76 -2.60 -6.15 10.12
CA TYR A 76 -3.91 -6.10 10.76
C TYR A 76 -4.08 -4.85 11.63
N HIS A 77 -3.02 -4.32 12.22
CA HIS A 77 -3.06 -3.03 12.92
C HIS A 77 -3.42 -1.86 11.99
N TYR A 78 -2.86 -1.80 10.78
CA TYR A 78 -3.12 -0.71 9.83
C TYR A 78 -4.39 -0.86 9.00
N PHE A 79 -4.76 -2.10 8.68
CA PHE A 79 -5.81 -2.39 7.69
C PHE A 79 -6.93 -3.27 8.24
N GLY A 80 -6.86 -3.73 9.49
CA GLY A 80 -7.89 -4.58 10.09
C GLY A 80 -7.77 -6.03 9.65
N ASP A 81 -8.26 -6.35 8.46
CA ASP A 81 -8.29 -7.69 7.89
C ASP A 81 -7.82 -7.74 6.42
N LYS A 82 -7.91 -8.90 5.79
CA LYS A 82 -7.49 -9.09 4.39
C LYS A 82 -8.41 -8.35 3.40
N ASP A 83 -9.69 -8.28 3.70
CA ASP A 83 -10.71 -7.69 2.84
C ASP A 83 -10.60 -6.17 2.86
N ALA A 84 -10.39 -5.57 4.04
CA ALA A 84 -10.10 -4.15 4.21
C ALA A 84 -8.72 -3.75 3.65
N LEU A 85 -7.71 -4.61 3.73
CA LEU A 85 -6.45 -4.39 3.00
C LEU A 85 -6.66 -4.38 1.49
N TYR A 86 -7.47 -5.30 0.96
CA TYR A 86 -7.80 -5.32 -0.47
C TYR A 86 -8.63 -4.10 -0.89
N LEU A 87 -9.59 -3.66 -0.07
CA LEU A 87 -10.33 -2.43 -0.31
C LEU A 87 -9.39 -1.22 -0.40
N ALA A 88 -8.40 -1.14 0.49
CA ALA A 88 -7.38 -0.09 0.43
C ALA A 88 -6.54 -0.16 -0.85
N VAL A 89 -6.21 -1.36 -1.35
CA VAL A 89 -5.53 -1.55 -2.65
C VAL A 89 -6.39 -1.05 -3.80
N LEU A 90 -7.69 -1.34 -3.80
CA LEU A 90 -8.62 -0.82 -4.81
C LEU A 90 -8.69 0.70 -4.76
N GLU A 91 -8.89 1.28 -3.57
CA GLU A 91 -8.96 2.73 -3.40
C GLU A 91 -7.70 3.45 -3.89
N ASP A 92 -6.53 2.89 -3.62
CA ASP A 92 -5.25 3.42 -4.09
C ASP A 92 -5.12 3.34 -5.62
N ALA A 93 -5.45 2.18 -6.20
CA ALA A 93 -5.40 1.95 -7.63
C ALA A 93 -6.33 2.91 -8.41
N TYR A 94 -7.57 3.09 -7.93
CA TYR A 94 -8.52 4.04 -8.51
C TYR A 94 -8.11 5.50 -8.28
N ARG A 95 -7.54 5.83 -7.12
CA ARG A 95 -7.04 7.18 -6.85
C ARG A 95 -5.93 7.57 -7.83
N HIS A 96 -5.04 6.65 -8.16
CA HIS A 96 -3.91 6.93 -9.07
C HIS A 96 -4.38 7.28 -10.49
N ILE A 97 -5.26 6.48 -11.08
CA ILE A 97 -5.81 6.78 -12.42
C ILE A 97 -6.61 8.07 -12.41
N ARG A 98 -7.52 8.26 -11.44
CA ARG A 98 -8.37 9.46 -11.35
C ARG A 98 -7.57 10.73 -11.09
N HIS A 99 -6.52 10.66 -10.28
CA HIS A 99 -5.61 11.80 -10.07
C HIS A 99 -4.89 12.19 -11.36
N THR A 100 -4.53 11.20 -12.18
CA THR A 100 -3.81 11.44 -13.43
C THR A 100 -4.75 11.94 -14.53
N GLU A 101 -5.98 11.40 -14.63
CA GLU A 101 -7.03 11.89 -15.54
C GLU A 101 -7.39 13.35 -15.29
N ARG A 102 -7.44 13.78 -14.02
CA ARG A 102 -7.70 15.19 -13.67
C ARG A 102 -6.69 16.17 -14.29
N ARG A 103 -5.49 15.71 -14.64
CA ARG A 103 -4.46 16.54 -15.28
C ARG A 103 -4.76 16.83 -16.74
N LEU A 104 -5.74 16.14 -17.34
CA LEU A 104 -6.21 16.42 -18.71
C LEU A 104 -7.02 17.72 -18.78
N ASP A 105 -7.58 18.19 -17.66
CA ASP A 105 -8.36 19.43 -17.57
C ASP A 105 -9.44 19.54 -18.66
N LEU A 106 -10.30 18.51 -18.74
CA LEU A 106 -11.31 18.35 -19.79
C LEU A 106 -12.26 19.55 -19.89
N ALA A 107 -12.49 20.24 -18.77
CA ALA A 107 -13.32 21.44 -18.69
C ALA A 107 -12.82 22.59 -19.58
N ARG A 108 -11.50 22.65 -19.85
CA ARG A 108 -10.88 23.74 -20.63
C ARG A 108 -10.57 23.35 -22.07
N LYS A 109 -10.91 22.14 -22.48
CA LYS A 109 -10.65 21.61 -23.82
C LYS A 109 -11.89 21.68 -24.71
N ALA A 110 -11.64 21.74 -26.02
CA ALA A 110 -12.69 21.47 -26.99
C ALA A 110 -13.25 20.05 -26.76
N PRO A 111 -14.57 19.83 -26.91
CA PRO A 111 -15.20 18.56 -26.53
C PRO A 111 -14.57 17.34 -27.21
N SER A 112 -14.43 17.37 -28.54
CA SER A 112 -13.84 16.27 -29.33
C SER A 112 -12.37 16.02 -28.98
N GLU A 113 -11.58 17.07 -28.76
CA GLU A 113 -10.19 16.98 -28.32
C GLU A 113 -10.10 16.34 -26.93
N GLY A 114 -10.95 16.79 -25.98
CA GLY A 114 -11.00 16.26 -24.62
C GLY A 114 -11.30 14.77 -24.58
N LEU A 115 -12.32 14.29 -25.32
CA LEU A 115 -12.64 12.86 -25.41
C LEU A 115 -11.52 12.06 -26.06
N ARG A 116 -10.90 12.60 -27.12
CA ARG A 116 -9.77 11.93 -27.79
C ARG A 116 -8.59 11.77 -26.85
N GLU A 117 -8.22 12.82 -26.13
CA GLU A 117 -7.14 12.77 -25.14
C GLU A 117 -7.47 11.83 -23.99
N LEU A 118 -8.70 11.84 -23.49
CA LEU A 118 -9.14 10.90 -22.46
C LEU A 118 -8.98 9.46 -22.92
N ALA A 119 -9.49 9.11 -24.11
CA ALA A 119 -9.38 7.76 -24.64
C ALA A 119 -7.91 7.31 -24.81
N LEU A 120 -7.06 8.17 -25.35
CA LEU A 120 -5.64 7.90 -25.47
C LEU A 120 -4.98 7.77 -24.11
N PHE A 121 -5.29 8.66 -23.16
CA PHE A 121 -4.76 8.62 -21.81
C PHE A 121 -5.10 7.28 -21.13
N THR A 122 -6.38 6.88 -21.14
CA THR A 122 -6.84 5.63 -20.53
C THR A 122 -6.13 4.42 -21.15
N TRP A 123 -5.96 4.41 -22.48
CA TRP A 123 -5.22 3.37 -23.18
C TRP A 123 -3.74 3.29 -22.74
N HIS A 124 -3.01 4.41 -22.75
CA HIS A 124 -1.61 4.44 -22.31
C HIS A 124 -1.46 4.07 -20.84
N TYR A 125 -2.36 4.55 -19.99
CA TYR A 125 -2.38 4.21 -18.57
C TYR A 125 -2.49 2.70 -18.35
N PHE A 126 -3.34 2.00 -19.10
CA PHE A 126 -3.47 0.54 -19.00
C PHE A 126 -2.21 -0.21 -19.48
N LEU A 127 -1.52 0.32 -20.48
CA LEU A 127 -0.24 -0.25 -20.95
C LEU A 127 0.87 -0.04 -19.93
N ASP A 128 0.93 1.13 -19.30
CA ASP A 128 1.95 1.49 -18.30
C ASP A 128 1.68 0.85 -16.93
N HIS A 129 0.42 0.50 -16.64
CA HIS A 129 -0.03 -0.06 -15.37
C HIS A 129 -0.83 -1.36 -15.54
N PRO A 130 -0.23 -2.45 -16.08
CA PRO A 130 -0.94 -3.72 -16.29
C PRO A 130 -1.44 -4.37 -14.99
N GLU A 131 -0.86 -4.02 -13.84
CA GLU A 131 -1.34 -4.43 -12.54
C GLU A 131 -2.73 -3.88 -12.21
N PHE A 132 -3.09 -2.70 -12.73
CA PHE A 132 -4.42 -2.12 -12.57
C PHE A 132 -5.47 -3.01 -13.23
N LEU A 133 -5.21 -3.46 -14.46
CA LEU A 133 -6.10 -4.39 -15.17
C LEU A 133 -6.28 -5.70 -14.43
N SER A 134 -5.21 -6.21 -13.80
CA SER A 134 -5.27 -7.44 -13.01
C SER A 134 -6.13 -7.28 -11.74
N ILE A 135 -6.01 -6.13 -11.08
CA ILE A 135 -6.84 -5.78 -9.91
C ILE A 135 -8.30 -5.59 -10.35
N LEU A 136 -8.55 -4.89 -11.45
CA LEU A 136 -9.88 -4.68 -12.01
C LEU A 136 -10.54 -6.02 -12.40
N ALA A 137 -9.81 -6.90 -13.08
CA ALA A 137 -10.30 -8.24 -13.43
C ALA A 137 -10.61 -9.08 -12.18
N THR A 138 -9.78 -8.98 -11.14
CA THR A 138 -10.05 -9.60 -9.84
C THR A 138 -11.37 -9.09 -9.26
N GLU A 139 -11.60 -7.78 -9.30
CA GLU A 139 -12.82 -7.18 -8.78
C GLU A 139 -14.07 -7.56 -9.60
N ASN A 140 -13.93 -7.66 -10.93
CA ASN A 140 -14.98 -8.13 -11.82
C ASN A 140 -15.37 -9.58 -11.54
N LEU A 141 -14.40 -10.48 -11.27
CA LEU A 141 -14.67 -11.85 -10.83
C LEU A 141 -15.41 -11.88 -9.48
N ASN A 142 -15.16 -10.89 -8.62
CA ASN A 142 -15.89 -10.68 -7.37
C ASN A 142 -17.19 -9.87 -7.55
N LYS A 143 -17.64 -9.69 -8.80
CA LYS A 143 -18.88 -8.99 -9.17
C LYS A 143 -18.93 -7.57 -8.61
N ALA A 144 -17.81 -6.84 -8.58
CA ALA A 144 -17.70 -5.49 -8.03
C ALA A 144 -18.15 -5.35 -6.57
N ARG A 145 -18.05 -6.43 -5.77
CA ARG A 145 -18.49 -6.47 -4.38
C ARG A 145 -17.81 -5.42 -3.51
N TYR A 146 -16.48 -5.29 -3.60
CA TYR A 146 -15.70 -4.39 -2.75
C TYR A 146 -15.77 -2.96 -3.28
N LEU A 147 -15.78 -2.82 -4.60
CA LEU A 147 -15.95 -1.54 -5.28
C LEU A 147 -17.24 -0.82 -4.82
N ARG A 148 -18.37 -1.54 -4.80
CA ARG A 148 -19.66 -1.02 -4.31
C ARG A 148 -19.70 -0.67 -2.82
N GLN A 149 -18.77 -1.19 -2.03
CA GLN A 149 -18.69 -0.90 -0.59
C GLN A 149 -17.83 0.32 -0.29
N SER A 150 -17.04 0.84 -1.24
CA SER A 150 -16.20 2.02 -1.01
C SER A 150 -16.95 3.31 -1.37
N PRO A 151 -17.28 4.18 -0.38
CA PRO A 151 -17.78 5.51 -0.67
C PRO A 151 -16.72 6.36 -1.38
N THR A 152 -15.44 6.11 -1.09
CA THR A 152 -14.30 6.80 -1.70
C THR A 152 -14.26 6.58 -3.21
N ILE A 153 -14.33 5.33 -3.66
CA ILE A 153 -14.31 5.02 -5.10
C ILE A 153 -15.57 5.54 -5.78
N THR A 154 -16.72 5.38 -5.13
CA THR A 154 -18.00 5.90 -5.64
C THR A 154 -17.94 7.42 -5.86
N ALA A 155 -17.44 8.18 -4.87
CA ALA A 155 -17.29 9.62 -4.98
C ALA A 155 -16.28 10.04 -6.07
N MET A 156 -15.15 9.33 -6.18
CA MET A 156 -14.18 9.58 -7.26
C MET A 156 -14.80 9.36 -8.64
N HIS A 157 -15.60 8.30 -8.79
CA HIS A 157 -16.30 8.00 -10.03
C HIS A 157 -17.35 9.07 -10.36
N SER A 158 -18.22 9.45 -9.42
CA SER A 158 -19.25 10.47 -9.63
C SER A 158 -18.67 11.82 -10.06
N ASN A 159 -17.56 12.26 -9.45
CA ASN A 159 -16.90 13.52 -9.84
C ASN A 159 -16.43 13.48 -11.30
N PHE A 160 -15.80 12.36 -11.70
CA PHE A 160 -15.30 12.19 -13.06
C PHE A 160 -16.44 12.11 -14.09
N ILE A 161 -17.51 11.37 -13.76
CA ILE A 161 -18.70 11.27 -14.60
C ILE A 161 -19.35 12.63 -14.81
N SER A 162 -19.43 13.48 -13.77
CA SER A 162 -19.97 14.84 -13.90
C SER A 162 -19.11 15.73 -14.82
N GLU A 163 -17.78 15.61 -14.76
CA GLU A 163 -16.89 16.31 -15.70
C GLU A 163 -17.09 15.83 -17.14
N LEU A 164 -17.24 14.53 -17.34
CA LEU A 164 -17.51 13.94 -18.66
C LEU A 164 -18.89 14.35 -19.20
N GLU A 165 -19.91 14.40 -18.35
CA GLU A 165 -21.25 14.88 -18.69
C GLU A 165 -21.21 16.32 -19.21
N ASP A 166 -20.44 17.21 -18.58
CA ASP A 166 -20.26 18.57 -19.06
C ASP A 166 -19.59 18.61 -20.44
N VAL A 167 -18.56 17.79 -20.67
CA VAL A 167 -17.88 17.67 -21.98
C VAL A 167 -18.87 17.22 -23.05
N LEU A 168 -19.66 16.18 -22.78
CA LEU A 168 -20.64 15.64 -23.71
C LEU A 168 -21.74 16.65 -24.02
N ARG A 169 -22.25 17.34 -23.01
CA ARG A 169 -23.24 18.42 -23.17
C ARG A 169 -22.69 19.56 -24.02
N ARG A 170 -21.49 20.06 -23.73
CA ARG A 170 -20.85 21.12 -24.53
C ARG A 170 -20.64 20.70 -25.98
N GLY A 171 -20.29 19.44 -26.23
CA GLY A 171 -20.13 18.92 -27.58
C GLY A 171 -21.45 18.76 -28.34
N SER A 172 -22.54 18.40 -27.65
CA SER A 172 -23.90 18.41 -28.22
C SER A 172 -24.35 19.85 -28.54
N ASP A 173 -24.18 20.80 -27.62
CA ASP A 173 -24.50 22.22 -27.82
C ASP A 173 -23.72 22.84 -29.00
N ALA A 174 -22.48 22.39 -29.23
CA ALA A 174 -21.63 22.81 -30.36
C ALA A 174 -21.92 22.07 -31.68
N GLY A 175 -22.80 21.06 -31.67
CA GLY A 175 -23.11 20.22 -32.83
C GLY A 175 -21.99 19.23 -33.20
N GLU A 176 -21.01 19.00 -32.32
CA GLU A 176 -19.92 18.03 -32.52
C GLU A 176 -20.37 16.60 -32.19
N PHE A 177 -21.29 16.43 -31.23
CA PHE A 177 -21.76 15.13 -30.75
C PHE A 177 -23.25 14.92 -30.97
N ARG A 178 -23.67 13.65 -31.01
CA ARG A 178 -25.09 13.29 -30.99
C ARG A 178 -25.69 13.57 -29.61
N ASP A 179 -26.97 13.92 -29.59
CA ASP A 179 -27.70 14.12 -28.34
C ASP A 179 -27.94 12.79 -27.60
N GLY A 180 -28.21 12.91 -26.29
CA GLY A 180 -28.58 11.77 -25.44
C GLY A 180 -27.44 10.76 -25.21
N LEU A 181 -26.18 11.21 -25.28
CA LEU A 181 -25.04 10.41 -24.85
C LEU A 181 -25.01 10.31 -23.33
N ASP A 182 -25.06 9.09 -22.80
CA ASP A 182 -24.80 8.83 -21.38
C ASP A 182 -23.28 8.77 -21.14
N PRO A 183 -22.72 9.56 -20.20
CA PRO A 183 -21.32 9.47 -19.83
C PRO A 183 -20.84 8.05 -19.47
N ILE A 184 -21.73 7.21 -18.91
CA ILE A 184 -21.43 5.83 -18.53
C ILE A 184 -21.25 4.94 -19.77
N ASP A 185 -21.93 5.24 -20.88
CA ASP A 185 -21.80 4.46 -22.12
C ASP A 185 -20.51 4.80 -22.90
N VAL A 186 -19.94 5.97 -22.64
CA VAL A 186 -18.76 6.50 -23.34
C VAL A 186 -17.46 6.18 -22.60
N PHE A 187 -17.55 5.87 -21.29
CA PHE A 187 -16.41 5.55 -20.42
C PHE A 187 -16.25 4.06 -20.16
#